data_AF-A0A6A6XKC5-F1
#
_entry.id   AF-A0A6A6XKC5-F1
#
_cell.length_a   1.000
_cell.length_b   1.000
_cell.length_c   1.000
_cell.angle_alpha   90.00
_cell.angle_beta   90.00
_cell.angle_gamma   90.00
#
_symmetry.space_group_name_H-M   'P 1'
#
loop_
_entity.id
_entity.type
_entity.pdbx_description
1 polymer ?
#
loop_
_entity_poly.entity_id
_entity_poly.type
_entity_poly.pdbx_seq_one_letter_code
_entity_poly.pdbx_strand_id
1 'polypeptide(L)' 'MRQMLFVGGQTTKIAAMGLGGVGKTQLVLELVFQVREEHEECSVIWIPSTNIESLHQAYVDVARQIRIPG' A
#
# COMPACT_ATOMS: atom_id res chain seq x y z
N MET A 1 9.63 -11.24 6.51
CA MET A 1 8.84 -10.04 6.13
C MET A 1 7.34 -10.34 6.08
N ARG A 2 6.89 -11.42 5.43
CA ARG A 2 5.45 -11.75 5.23
C ARG A 2 4.60 -11.84 6.51
N GLN A 3 5.03 -12.57 7.53
CA GLN A 3 4.31 -12.67 8.81
C GLN A 3 4.23 -11.34 9.59
N MET A 4 5.08 -10.35 9.26
CA MET A 4 5.06 -9.06 9.96
C MET A 4 3.92 -8.16 9.46
N LEU A 5 3.39 -8.39 8.25
CA LEU A 5 2.30 -7.56 7.70
C LEU A 5 0.98 -7.78 8.46
N PHE A 6 0.76 -8.98 9.00
CA PHE A 6 -0.46 -9.38 9.68
C PHE A 6 -0.19 -9.88 11.10
N VAL A 7 0.58 -9.12 11.88
CA VAL A 7 0.69 -9.37 13.32
C VAL A 7 -0.65 -8.98 13.96
N GLY A 8 -1.43 -9.97 14.40
CA GLY A 8 -2.78 -9.79 14.91
C GLY A 8 -2.90 -8.61 15.88
N GLY A 9 -3.78 -7.66 15.56
CA GLY A 9 -4.10 -6.49 16.39
C GLY A 9 -3.15 -5.30 16.27
N GLN A 10 -2.13 -5.33 15.40
CA GLN A 10 -1.16 -4.22 15.26
C GLN A 10 -1.01 -3.74 13.81
N THR A 11 -0.82 -2.44 13.63
CA THR A 11 -0.50 -1.83 12.34
C THR A 11 1.01 -1.83 12.12
N THR A 12 1.48 -2.60 11.14
CA THR A 12 2.90 -2.64 10.77
C THR A 12 3.25 -1.55 9.75
N LYS A 13 4.36 -0.85 9.98
CA LYS A 13 4.92 0.14 9.04
C LYS A 13 6.24 -0.37 8.49
N ILE A 14 6.39 -0.38 7.17
CA ILE A 14 7.60 -0.84 6.47
C ILE A 14 8.06 0.27 5.52
N ALA A 15 9.35 0.55 5.50
CA ALA A 15 9.98 1.49 4.57
C ALA A 15 10.96 0.73 3.67
N ALA A 16 10.80 0.87 2.35
CA ALA A 16 11.75 0.38 1.36
C ALA A 16 12.63 1.55 0.88
N MET A 17 13.93 1.53 1.23
CA MET A 17 14.88 2.60 0.92
C MET A 17 16.03 2.10 0.05
N GLY A 18 16.63 2.98 -0.75
CA GLY A 18 17.72 2.64 -1.66
C GLY A 18 17.82 3.60 -2.86
N LEU A 19 18.90 3.51 -3.62
CA LEU A 19 19.19 4.37 -4.77
C LEU A 19 18.13 4.25 -5.89
N GLY A 20 18.10 5.23 -6.80
CA GLY A 20 17.22 5.19 -7.97
C GLY A 20 17.49 3.93 -8.82
N GLY A 21 16.45 3.34 -9.39
CA GLY A 21 16.57 2.19 -10.30
C GLY A 21 16.79 0.81 -9.67
N VAL A 22 16.95 0.69 -8.35
CA VAL A 22 17.19 -0.61 -7.67
C VAL A 22 15.94 -1.51 -7.52
N GLY A 23 14.81 -1.17 -8.15
CA GLY A 23 13.61 -2.02 -8.15
C GLY A 23 12.73 -1.97 -6.89
N LYS A 24 12.86 -0.96 -6.02
CA LYS A 24 12.06 -0.84 -4.78
C LYS A 24 10.55 -0.97 -5.00
N THR A 25 10.03 -0.31 -6.05
CA THR A 25 8.61 -0.38 -6.40
C THR A 25 8.21 -1.79 -6.84
N GLN A 26 9.05 -2.47 -7.62
CA GLN A 26 8.78 -3.84 -8.08
C GLN A 26 8.76 -4.82 -6.90
N LEU A 27 9.68 -4.67 -5.93
CA LEU A 27 9.68 -5.47 -4.71
C LEU A 27 8.39 -5.31 -3.90
N VAL A 28 7.89 -4.07 -3.75
CA VAL A 28 6.62 -3.80 -3.06
C VAL A 28 5.44 -4.39 -3.83
N LEU A 29 5.43 -4.30 -5.16
CA LEU A 29 4.39 -4.89 -5.99
C LEU A 29 4.37 -6.42 -5.86
N GLU A 30 5.53 -7.07 -5.91
CA GLU A 30 5.64 -8.51 -5.74
C GLU A 30 5.09 -8.96 -4.38
N LEU A 31 5.42 -8.23 -3.31
CA LEU A 31 4.88 -8.49 -1.97
C LEU A 31 3.35 -8.33 -1.93
N VAL A 32 2.81 -7.31 -2.59
CA VAL A 32 1.36 -7.10 -2.70
C VAL A 32 0.66 -8.25 -3.42
N PHE A 33 1.22 -8.73 -4.53
CA PHE A 33 0.65 -9.85 -5.27
C PHE A 33 0.65 -11.13 -4.44
N GLN A 34 1.77 -11.45 -3.79
CA GLN A 34 1.89 -12.61 -2.91
C GLN A 34 0.88 -12.57 -1.75
N VAL A 35 0.72 -11.40 -1.12
CA VAL A 35 -0.26 -11.22 -0.04
C VAL A 35 -1.69 -11.41 -0.54
N ARG A 36 -2.01 -10.94 -1.74
CA ARG A 36 -3.34 -11.14 -2.33
C ARG A 36 -3.62 -12.62 -2.65
N GLU A 37 -2.60 -13.39 -3.05
CA GLU A 37 -2.74 -14.84 -3.24
C GLU A 37 -2.98 -15.59 -1.91
N GLU A 38 -2.36 -15.14 -0.82
CA GLU A 38 -2.51 -15.76 0.52
C GLU A 38 -3.77 -15.28 1.26
N HIS A 39 -4.26 -14.07 0.98
CA HIS A 39 -5.37 -13.41 1.66
C HIS A 39 -6.29 -12.67 0.67
N GLU A 40 -7.23 -13.39 0.06
CA GLU A 40 -8.16 -12.83 -0.95
C GLU A 40 -9.01 -11.67 -0.42
N GLU A 41 -9.29 -11.62 0.89
CA GLU A 41 -10.09 -10.57 1.51
C GLU A 41 -9.31 -9.26 1.75
N CYS A 42 -7.98 -9.25 1.52
CA CYS A 42 -7.15 -8.08 1.76
C CYS A 42 -7.30 -7.04 0.65
N SER A 43 -7.75 -5.83 1.00
CA SER A 43 -7.76 -4.68 0.10
C SER A 43 -6.38 -4.04 0.04
N VAL A 44 -5.89 -3.74 -1.17
CA VAL A 44 -4.64 -2.98 -1.37
C VAL A 44 -4.94 -1.65 -2.02
N ILE A 45 -4.50 -0.58 -1.37
CA ILE A 45 -4.73 0.81 -1.76
C ILE A 45 -3.38 1.44 -2.10
N TRP A 46 -3.26 1.97 -3.32
CA TRP A 46 -2.04 2.66 -3.77
C TRP A 46 -2.24 4.16 -3.75
N ILE A 47 -1.44 4.88 -2.95
CA ILE A 47 -1.51 6.34 -2.80
C ILE A 47 -0.23 6.97 -3.36
N PRO A 48 -0.25 7.59 -4.55
CA PRO A 48 0.88 8.37 -5.03
C PRO A 48 1.13 9.56 -4.10
N SER A 49 2.36 9.73 -3.63
CA SER A 49 2.78 10.82 -2.74
C SER A 49 3.84 11.72 -3.39
N THR A 50 3.75 11.90 -4.72
CA THR A 50 4.75 12.66 -5.48
C THR A 50 4.70 14.16 -5.20
N ASN A 51 3.54 14.68 -4.83
CA ASN A 51 3.35 16.04 -4.32
C ASN A 51 2.09 16.09 -3.45
N ILE A 52 1.85 17.23 -2.80
CA ILE A 52 0.73 17.40 -1.85
C ILE A 52 -0.63 17.34 -2.57
N GLU A 53 -0.75 17.94 -3.76
CA GLU A 53 -1.99 17.95 -4.53
C GLU A 53 -2.40 16.54 -4.98
N SER A 54 -1.44 15.77 -5.51
CA SER A 54 -1.66 14.38 -5.94
C SER A 54 -2.00 13.47 -4.76
N LEU A 55 -1.38 13.71 -3.60
CA LEU A 55 -1.71 13.00 -2.36
C LEU A 55 -3.15 13.25 -1.93
N HIS A 56 -3.58 14.51 -1.86
CA HIS A 56 -4.95 14.87 -1.48
C HIS A 56 -5.99 14.27 -2.44
N GLN A 57 -5.76 14.40 -3.75
CA GLN A 57 -6.66 13.87 -4.76
C GLN A 57 -6.76 12.34 -4.66
N ALA A 58 -5.64 11.65 -4.46
CA ALA A 58 -5.61 10.21 -4.27
C ALA A 58 -6.43 9.75 -3.06
N TYR A 59 -6.34 10.47 -1.93
CA TYR A 59 -7.17 10.16 -0.76
C TYR A 59 -8.67 10.31 -1.04
N VAL A 60 -9.07 11.41 -1.69
CA VAL A 60 -10.48 11.66 -2.06
C VAL A 60 -10.99 10.57 -3.00
N ASP A 61 -10.21 10.19 -4.00
CA ASP A 61 -10.61 9.18 -4.98
C ASP A 61 -10.71 7.79 -4.35
N VAL A 62 -9.81 7.44 -3.45
CA VAL A 62 -9.89 6.19 -2.68
C VAL A 62 -11.11 6.20 -1.77
N ALA A 63 -11.31 7.26 -0.97
CA ALA A 63 -12.46 7.37 -0.07
C ALA A 63 -13.80 7.19 -0.82
N ARG A 64 -13.90 7.77 -2.03
CA ARG A 64 -15.06 7.59 -2.92
C ARG A 64 -15.21 6.13 -3.38
N GLN A 65 -14.12 5.47 -3.76
CA GLN A 65 -14.13 4.07 -4.20
C GLN A 65 -14.60 3.11 -3.08
N ILE A 66 -14.14 3.33 -1.85
CA ILE A 66 -14.52 2.51 -0.68
C ILE A 66 -15.74 3.05 0.07
N ARG A 67 -16.44 4.04 -0.51
CA ARG A 67 -17.70 4.61 -0.01
C ARG A 67 -17.64 5.09 1.44
N ILE A 68 -16.52 5.69 1.83
CA ILE A 68 -16.44 6.38 3.12
C ILE A 68 -17.36 7.61 3.05
N PRO A 69 -18.34 7.75 3.96
CA PRO A 69 -19.15 8.97 4.05
C PRO A 69 -18.26 10.15 4.42
N GLY A 70 -18.45 11.28 3.71
CA GLY A 70 -17.73 12.53 3.94
C GLY A 70 -18.26 13.35 5.10
#